data_AF-A0A2T9JM75-F1
#
_entry.id   AF-A0A2T9JM75-F1
#
_cell.length_a   1.000
_cell.length_b   1.000
_cell.length_c   1.000
_cell.angle_alpha   90.00
_cell.angle_beta   90.00
_cell.angle_gamma   90.00
#
_symmetry.space_group_name_H-M   'P 1'
#
loop_
_entity.id
_entity.type
_entity.pdbx_description
1 polymer ?
#
loop_
_entity_poly.entity_id
_entity_poly.type
_entity_poly.pdbx_seq_one_letter_code
_entity_poly.pdbx_strand_id
1 'polypeptide(L)'
;MVLHARSGVMGAAMTAHAEQILSHVMYVRDDLDAGRLSAEQAKAYAHLGRQVDKITRAVEAAPDQDTADALWETGARMIDDFLTTHFPLPRAC
;
A
#
# COMPACT_ATOMS: atom_id res chain seq x y z
N MET A 1 26.13 -22.69 -6.23
CA MET A 1 26.35 -21.50 -5.38
C MET A 1 25.79 -20.26 -6.09
N VAL A 2 24.46 -20.14 -6.27
CA VAL A 2 23.80 -18.94 -6.81
C VAL A 2 22.35 -18.90 -6.31
N LEU A 3 22.12 -18.47 -5.07
CA LEU A 3 20.77 -18.20 -4.55
C LEU A 3 20.69 -16.95 -3.67
N HIS A 4 21.80 -16.25 -3.43
CA HIS A 4 21.83 -15.04 -2.59
C HIS A 4 21.52 -13.73 -3.33
N ALA A 5 21.42 -13.74 -4.67
CA ALA A 5 21.18 -12.52 -5.45
C ALA A 5 19.69 -12.18 -5.63
N ARG A 6 18.78 -13.16 -5.50
CA ARG A 6 17.33 -12.93 -5.68
C ARG A 6 16.69 -12.20 -4.49
N SER A 7 17.10 -12.49 -3.25
CA SER A 7 16.57 -11.83 -2.06
C SER A 7 16.88 -10.32 -2.01
N GLY A 8 18.04 -9.89 -2.52
CA GLY A 8 18.40 -8.47 -2.54
C GLY A 8 17.59 -7.64 -3.54
N VAL A 9 17.30 -8.19 -4.73
CA VAL A 9 16.51 -7.51 -5.77
C VAL A 9 15.03 -7.46 -5.40
N MET A 10 14.51 -8.53 -4.79
CA MET A 10 13.12 -8.59 -4.32
C MET A 10 12.89 -7.59 -3.17
N GLY A 11 13.83 -7.49 -2.23
CA GLY A 11 13.77 -6.48 -1.16
C GLY A 11 13.78 -5.04 -1.68
N ALA A 12 14.60 -4.74 -2.69
CA ALA A 12 14.66 -3.40 -3.28
C ALA A 12 13.36 -3.02 -4.03
N ALA A 13 12.79 -3.96 -4.79
CA ALA A 13 11.52 -3.75 -5.48
C ALA A 13 10.34 -3.60 -4.51
N MET A 14 10.30 -4.40 -3.44
CA MET A 14 9.31 -4.25 -2.37
C MET A 14 9.43 -2.90 -1.68
N THR A 15 10.65 -2.43 -1.44
CA THR A 15 10.91 -1.11 -0.83
C THR A 15 10.40 0.02 -1.73
N ALA A 16 10.74 0.00 -3.02
CA ALA A 16 10.28 1.02 -3.97
C ALA A 16 8.74 1.03 -4.11
N HIS A 17 8.10 -0.15 -4.13
CA HIS A 17 6.65 -0.25 -4.19
C HIS A 17 5.99 0.27 -2.89
N ALA A 18 6.58 -0.01 -1.73
CA ALA A 18 6.12 0.56 -0.45
C ALA A 18 6.21 2.09 -0.43
N GLU A 19 7.31 2.66 -0.94
CA GLU A 19 7.50 4.10 -1.04
C GLU A 19 6.47 4.77 -1.96
N GLN A 20 6.13 4.12 -3.08
CA GLN A 20 5.10 4.60 -3.99
C GLN A 20 3.72 4.62 -3.31
N ILE A 21 3.34 3.53 -2.65
CA ILE A 21 2.08 3.45 -1.88
C ILE A 21 2.06 4.53 -0.79
N LEU A 22 3.15 4.67 -0.04
CA LEU A 22 3.25 5.68 1.02
C LEU A 22 3.08 7.09 0.47
N SER A 23 3.73 7.40 -0.65
CA SER A 23 3.62 8.71 -1.31
C SER A 23 2.18 9.03 -1.72
N HIS A 24 1.47 8.04 -2.28
CA HIS A 24 0.07 8.19 -2.68
C HIS A 24 -0.85 8.34 -1.45
N VAL A 25 -0.64 7.56 -0.39
CA VAL A 25 -1.38 7.70 0.87
C VAL A 25 -1.16 9.08 1.49
N MET A 26 0.07 9.61 1.46
CA MET A 26 0.37 10.95 1.96
C MET A 26 -0.36 12.02 1.13
N TYR A 27 -0.38 11.90 -0.19
CA TYR A 27 -1.13 12.81 -1.05
C TYR A 27 -2.63 12.83 -0.70
N VAL A 28 -3.24 11.64 -0.52
CA VAL A 28 -4.66 11.55 -0.14
C VAL A 28 -4.91 12.12 1.26
N ARG A 29 -3.97 11.93 2.18
CA ARG A 29 -4.04 12.52 3.52
C ARG A 29 -3.99 14.05 3.47
N ASP A 30 -3.12 14.63 2.64
CA ASP A 30 -3.05 16.08 2.46
C ASP A 30 -4.35 16.64 1.87
N ASP A 31 -4.98 15.92 0.95
CA ASP A 31 -6.31 16.27 0.43
C ASP A 31 -7.41 16.16 1.48
N LEU A 32 -7.33 15.16 2.38
CA LEU A 32 -8.25 15.01 3.51
C LEU A 32 -8.10 16.19 4.49
N ASP A 33 -6.88 16.50 4.91
CA ASP A 33 -6.58 17.54 5.89
C ASP A 33 -6.90 18.94 5.33
N ALA A 34 -6.78 19.12 4.02
CA ALA A 34 -7.19 20.35 3.35
C ALA A 34 -8.69 20.43 3.02
N GLY A 35 -9.48 19.40 3.34
CA GLY A 35 -10.91 19.35 3.06
C GLY A 35 -11.26 19.28 1.56
N ARG A 36 -10.33 18.80 0.72
CA ARG A 36 -10.52 18.63 -0.73
C ARG A 36 -11.23 17.33 -1.09
N LEU A 37 -11.27 16.35 -0.19
CA LEU A 37 -12.00 15.10 -0.39
C LEU A 37 -13.51 15.28 -0.20
N SER A 38 -14.29 14.59 -1.03
CA SER A 38 -15.73 14.46 -0.80
C SER A 38 -16.00 13.62 0.47
N ALA A 39 -17.22 13.74 1.02
CA ALA A 39 -17.63 12.91 2.16
C ALA A 39 -17.59 11.40 1.85
N GLU A 40 -17.83 11.02 0.60
CA GLU A 40 -17.74 9.63 0.14
C GLU A 40 -16.27 9.16 0.07
N GLN A 41 -15.39 10.01 -0.46
CA GLN A 41 -13.95 9.75 -0.49
C GLN A 41 -13.35 9.64 0.91
N ALA A 42 -13.72 10.53 1.83
CA ALA A 42 -13.27 10.46 3.23
C ALA A 42 -13.72 9.15 3.91
N LYS A 43 -14.97 8.71 3.67
CA LYS A 43 -15.46 7.41 4.16
C LYS A 43 -14.71 6.23 3.54
N ALA A 44 -14.43 6.30 2.24
CA ALA A 44 -13.67 5.29 1.53
C ALA A 44 -12.24 5.19 2.08
N TYR A 45 -11.55 6.32 2.30
CA TYR A 45 -10.23 6.37 2.90
C TYR A 45 -10.21 5.78 4.33
N ALA A 46 -11.22 6.09 5.15
CA ALA A 46 -11.35 5.47 6.47
C ALA A 46 -11.61 3.95 6.40
N HIS A 47 -12.32 3.48 5.36
CA HIS A 47 -12.49 2.04 5.11
C HIS A 47 -11.17 1.37 4.73
N LEU A 48 -10.40 1.99 3.82
CA LEU A 48 -9.07 1.52 3.44
C LEU A 48 -8.17 1.38 4.67
N GLY A 49 -8.13 2.39 5.56
CA GLY A 49 -7.33 2.32 6.79
C GLY A 49 -7.62 1.10 7.65
N ARG A 50 -8.89 0.66 7.74
CA ARG A 50 -9.26 -0.58 8.45
C ARG A 50 -8.84 -1.85 7.72
N GLN A 51 -8.82 -1.84 6.39
CA GLN A 51 -8.34 -2.97 5.61
C GLN A 51 -6.82 -3.10 5.71
N VAL A 52 -6.09 -1.97 5.66
CA VAL A 52 -4.64 -1.93 5.87
C VAL A 52 -4.28 -2.49 7.24
N ASP A 53 -4.94 -2.04 8.32
CA ASP A 53 -4.68 -2.56 9.68
C ASP A 53 -4.87 -4.08 9.78
N LYS A 54 -5.92 -4.62 9.14
CA LYS A 54 -6.15 -6.08 9.09
C LYS A 54 -5.02 -6.81 8.38
N ILE A 55 -4.52 -6.28 7.27
CA ILE A 55 -3.46 -6.91 6.50
C ILE A 55 -2.13 -6.81 7.23
N THR A 56 -1.82 -5.66 7.83
CA THR A 56 -0.64 -5.49 8.69
C THR A 56 -0.63 -6.51 9.83
N ARG A 57 -1.75 -6.69 10.53
CA ARG A 57 -1.88 -7.73 11.57
C ARG A 57 -1.70 -9.14 11.02
N ALA A 58 -2.20 -9.41 9.81
CA ALA A 58 -2.03 -10.72 9.18
C ALA A 58 -0.57 -11.00 8.81
N VAL A 59 0.15 -9.99 8.29
CA VAL A 59 1.59 -10.05 7.99
C VAL A 59 2.39 -10.25 9.28
N GLU A 60 2.09 -9.51 10.35
CA GLU A 60 2.74 -9.66 11.66
C GLU A 60 2.51 -11.03 12.30
N ALA A 61 1.34 -11.62 12.07
CA ALA A 61 0.97 -12.94 12.57
C ALA A 61 1.41 -14.10 11.65
N ALA A 62 2.11 -13.81 10.55
CA ALA A 62 2.51 -14.83 9.59
C ALA A 62 3.48 -15.85 10.22
N PRO A 63 3.34 -17.15 9.89
CA PRO A 63 4.18 -18.21 10.47
C PRO A 63 5.60 -18.23 9.91
N ASP A 64 5.83 -17.64 8.73
CA ASP A 64 7.11 -17.60 8.04
C ASP A 64 7.21 -16.38 7.11
N GLN A 65 8.44 -16.11 6.66
CA GLN A 65 8.77 -14.98 5.79
C GLN A 65 8.04 -15.07 4.44
N ASP A 66 7.94 -16.26 3.83
CA ASP A 66 7.30 -16.43 2.53
C ASP A 66 5.80 -16.09 2.59
N THR A 67 5.15 -16.48 3.69
CA THR A 67 3.74 -16.15 3.97
C THR A 67 3.57 -14.66 4.25
N ALA A 68 4.49 -14.06 5.01
CA ALA A 68 4.49 -12.61 5.27
C ALA A 68 4.62 -11.81 3.96
N ASP A 69 5.54 -12.22 3.08
CA ASP A 69 5.77 -11.58 1.78
C ASP A 69 4.54 -11.72 0.87
N ALA A 70 3.91 -12.90 0.80
CA ALA A 70 2.69 -13.11 0.01
C ALA A 70 1.50 -12.28 0.51
N LEU A 71 1.34 -12.18 1.83
CA LEU A 71 0.32 -11.33 2.45
C LEU A 71 0.60 -9.85 2.19
N TRP A 72 1.87 -9.44 2.27
CA TRP A 72 2.29 -8.09 1.97
C TRP A 72 2.02 -7.74 0.50
N GLU A 73 2.39 -8.59 -0.46
CA GLU A 73 2.15 -8.34 -1.89
C GLU A 73 0.66 -8.22 -2.21
N THR A 74 -0.15 -9.08 -1.59
CA THR A 74 -1.62 -9.04 -1.74
C THR A 74 -2.18 -7.73 -1.18
N GLY A 75 -1.68 -7.31 -0.01
CA GLY A 75 -2.06 -6.04 0.60
C GLY A 75 -1.65 -4.83 -0.23
N ALA A 76 -0.40 -4.79 -0.66
CA ALA A 76 0.15 -3.73 -1.47
C ALA A 76 -0.67 -3.54 -2.76
N ARG A 77 -0.99 -4.64 -3.46
CA ARG A 77 -1.84 -4.60 -4.66
C ARG A 77 -3.24 -4.08 -4.38
N MET A 78 -3.88 -4.55 -3.30
CA MET A 78 -5.21 -4.08 -2.90
C MET A 78 -5.21 -2.57 -2.61
N ILE A 79 -4.18 -2.08 -1.93
CA ILE A 79 -4.04 -0.65 -1.61
C ILE A 79 -3.83 0.15 -2.90
N ASP A 80 -2.93 -0.28 -3.77
CA ASP A 80 -2.62 0.39 -5.03
C ASP A 80 -3.84 0.47 -5.97
N ASP A 81 -4.55 -0.65 -6.16
CA ASP A 81 -5.78 -0.71 -6.95
C ASP A 81 -6.85 0.23 -6.40
N PHE A 82 -7.00 0.27 -5.07
CA PHE A 82 -7.97 1.13 -4.41
C PHE A 82 -7.62 2.61 -4.56
N LEU A 83 -6.36 2.98 -4.29
CA LEU A 83 -5.90 4.35 -4.41
C LEU A 83 -6.00 4.85 -5.84
N THR A 84 -5.61 4.04 -6.83
CA THR A 84 -5.73 4.38 -8.25
C THR A 84 -7.19 4.58 -8.68
N THR A 85 -8.10 3.74 -8.18
CA THR A 85 -9.53 3.80 -8.52
C THR A 85 -10.24 5.00 -7.89
N HIS A 86 -9.97 5.26 -6.61
CA HIS A 86 -10.74 6.23 -5.82
C HIS A 86 -10.06 7.60 -5.67
N PHE A 87 -8.74 7.65 -5.85
CA PHE A 87 -7.89 8.82 -5.68
C PHE A 87 -6.87 8.91 -6.80
N PRO A 88 -7.29 8.98 -8.07
CA PRO A 88 -6.34 9.06 -9.17
C PRO A 88 -5.44 10.28 -8.98
N LEU A 89 -4.13 10.04 -8.92
CA LEU A 89 -3.15 11.13 -8.92
C LEU A 89 -3.41 11.97 -10.17
N PRO A 90 -3.26 13.31 -10.10
CA PRO A 90 -3.31 14.13 -11.29
C PRO A 90 -2.30 13.56 -12.28
N ARG A 91 -2.78 13.18 -13.48
CA ARG A 91 -1.91 12.70 -14.56
C ARG A 91 -0.81 13.75 -14.71
N ALA A 92 0.43 13.37 -14.44
CA ALA A 92 1.56 14.22 -14.74
C ALA A 92 1.46 14.55 -16.24
N CYS A 93 1.27 15.83 -16.55
CA CYS A 93 1.25 16.34 -17.91
C CYS A 93 2.62 16.19 -18.56
#